data_AF-A0A8S1ERH2-F1
#
_entry.id   AF-A0A8S1ERH2-F1
#
_cell.length_a   1.000
_cell.length_b   1.000
_cell.length_c   1.000
_cell.angle_alpha   90.00
_cell.angle_beta   90.00
_cell.angle_gamma   90.00
#
_symmetry.space_group_name_H-M   'P 1'
#
loop_
_entity.id
_entity.type
_entity.pdbx_description
1 polymer ?
#
loop_
_entity_poly.entity_id
_entity_poly.type
_entity_poly.pdbx_seq_one_letter_code
_entity_poly.pdbx_strand_id
1 'polypeptide(L)'
;MGQTLSEPITKKESASCANENYLVGSSCMQGWRVDMEDAHTHLLSLPDDPACAFFAVYDGHGGSRVSQCAGINLHKKIVSRPEFAKGDLKTAIERGFLDLDDQMRNDEEMKDDISGTTAVVVLIKNETIYCGNAGDSRAVCSVLGEARPLSFDHKPANQLEAERIVAAGGWVEFNRVNGNLALSRALGDFLFKKNEGKPAEEQVVTALPDVIIDKLTPDHEFIVLACDGIWDVMSNQEVVDFVRERFAQKRDPQAICEELLIRCLAPDCQMGGLGCDNMTVVIVGLLNGEPSEKLFAKCARSASSPRTTNGVVSSTESSSTHTADDDDDEPAPSDFQIPS
;
A
#
# COMPACT_ATOMS: atom_id res chain seq x y z
N MET A 1 13.46 -14.43 9.13
CA MET A 1 12.25 -15.20 8.74
C MET A 1 11.64 -15.74 10.01
N GLY A 2 10.33 -15.57 10.19
CA GLY A 2 9.60 -16.16 11.32
C GLY A 2 9.61 -17.68 11.26
N GLN A 3 9.06 -18.33 12.30
CA GLN A 3 8.88 -19.78 12.30
C GLN A 3 7.90 -20.18 11.18
N THR A 4 8.23 -21.25 10.46
CA THR A 4 7.35 -21.84 9.43
C THR A 4 6.87 -23.22 9.87
N LEU A 5 5.68 -23.60 9.43
CA LEU A 5 5.10 -24.91 9.64
C LEU A 5 5.79 -25.98 8.78
N SER A 6 5.54 -27.26 9.10
CA SER A 6 5.98 -28.39 8.28
C SER A 6 5.18 -28.54 6.97
N GLU A 7 3.95 -28.02 6.96
CA GLU A 7 3.06 -27.95 5.80
C GLU A 7 2.21 -26.67 5.89
N PRO A 8 1.81 -26.06 4.76
CA PRO A 8 1.04 -24.83 4.79
C PRO A 8 -0.42 -25.09 5.15
N ILE A 9 -1.01 -24.20 5.94
CA ILE A 9 -2.45 -24.16 6.15
C ILE A 9 -3.09 -23.44 4.96
N THR A 10 -3.66 -24.24 4.07
CA THR A 10 -4.25 -23.77 2.80
C THR A 10 -5.75 -23.48 2.89
N LYS A 11 -6.35 -23.65 4.07
CA LYS A 11 -7.74 -23.24 4.32
C LYS A 11 -7.86 -21.74 4.07
N LYS A 12 -8.91 -21.37 3.34
CA LYS A 12 -9.22 -19.98 2.98
C LYS A 12 -10.43 -19.49 3.76
N GLU A 13 -10.39 -18.23 4.16
CA GLU A 13 -11.56 -17.50 4.63
C GLU A 13 -11.86 -16.42 3.60
N SER A 14 -12.97 -16.57 2.90
CA SER A 14 -13.30 -15.76 1.74
C SER A 14 -14.71 -15.19 1.83
N ALA A 15 -14.92 -14.03 1.23
CA ALA A 15 -16.22 -13.38 1.15
C ALA A 15 -16.43 -12.73 -0.23
N SER A 16 -17.70 -12.59 -0.62
CA SER A 16 -18.13 -11.83 -1.80
C SER A 16 -19.30 -10.94 -1.40
N CYS A 17 -19.28 -9.68 -1.82
CA CYS A 17 -20.39 -8.75 -1.59
C CYS A 17 -20.47 -7.72 -2.72
N ALA A 18 -21.65 -7.13 -2.93
CA ALA A 18 -21.86 -6.15 -3.98
C ALA A 18 -22.94 -5.13 -3.62
N ASN A 19 -22.86 -3.95 -4.23
CA ASN A 19 -23.93 -2.97 -4.33
C ASN A 19 -23.95 -2.38 -5.75
N GLU A 20 -24.68 -1.29 -5.97
CA GLU A 20 -24.76 -0.64 -7.29
C GLU A 20 -23.41 -0.10 -7.82
N ASN A 21 -22.46 0.18 -6.92
CA ASN A 21 -21.18 0.82 -7.27
C ASN A 21 -19.99 -0.14 -7.26
N TYR A 22 -20.07 -1.23 -6.51
CA TYR A 22 -18.94 -2.10 -6.27
C TYR A 22 -19.32 -3.58 -6.30
N LEU A 23 -18.41 -4.39 -6.85
CA LEU A 23 -18.41 -5.84 -6.78
C LEU A 23 -17.11 -6.28 -6.10
N VAL A 24 -17.20 -6.80 -4.88
CA VAL A 24 -16.03 -6.99 -3.99
C VAL A 24 -15.85 -8.46 -3.65
N GLY A 25 -14.61 -8.93 -3.73
CA GLY A 25 -14.19 -10.22 -3.20
C GLY A 25 -13.03 -10.04 -2.22
N SER A 26 -12.98 -10.88 -1.20
CA SER A 26 -11.81 -11.00 -0.33
C SER A 26 -11.48 -12.47 -0.08
N SER A 27 -10.21 -12.74 0.18
CA SER A 27 -9.77 -14.03 0.69
C SER A 27 -8.51 -13.84 1.53
N CYS A 28 -8.39 -14.62 2.60
CA CYS A 28 -7.16 -14.74 3.36
C CYS A 28 -6.77 -16.21 3.61
N MET A 29 -5.47 -16.45 3.77
CA MET A 29 -4.88 -17.77 3.97
C MET A 29 -3.62 -17.65 4.82
N GLN A 30 -3.52 -18.48 5.85
CA GLN A 30 -2.38 -18.47 6.77
C GLN A 30 -1.07 -18.91 6.07
N GLY A 31 -1.15 -19.88 5.17
CA GLY A 31 0.02 -20.36 4.45
C GLY A 31 1.01 -21.05 5.38
N TRP A 32 2.28 -20.69 5.27
CA TRP A 32 3.36 -21.39 5.98
C TRP A 32 3.68 -20.83 7.37
N ARG A 33 3.12 -19.68 7.75
CA ARG A 33 3.34 -19.08 9.07
C ARG A 33 2.62 -19.89 10.16
N VAL A 34 3.15 -19.84 11.39
CA VAL A 34 2.56 -20.53 12.55
C VAL A 34 1.22 -19.91 12.95
N ASP A 35 1.09 -18.60 12.79
CA ASP A 35 -0.10 -17.82 13.14
C ASP A 35 -0.64 -17.08 11.91
N MET A 36 -1.94 -16.74 11.96
CA MET A 36 -2.60 -15.84 11.02
C MET A 36 -2.75 -14.48 11.70
N GLU A 37 -1.94 -13.51 11.27
CA GLU A 37 -1.84 -12.18 11.88
C GLU A 37 -2.53 -11.09 11.04
N ASP A 38 -2.88 -11.37 9.78
CA ASP A 38 -3.60 -10.42 8.93
C ASP A 38 -5.05 -10.19 9.37
N ALA A 39 -5.56 -9.00 9.04
CA ALA A 39 -6.97 -8.66 9.06
C ALA A 39 -7.36 -7.88 7.79
N HIS A 40 -8.65 -7.77 7.49
CA HIS A 40 -9.15 -6.93 6.42
C HIS A 40 -10.53 -6.35 6.73
N THR A 41 -10.95 -5.35 5.96
CA THR A 41 -12.27 -4.72 6.09
C THR A 41 -12.77 -4.28 4.73
N HIS A 42 -14.03 -4.57 4.41
CA HIS A 42 -14.69 -4.08 3.20
C HIS A 42 -16.11 -3.57 3.52
N LEU A 43 -16.27 -2.25 3.56
CA LEU A 43 -17.52 -1.55 3.80
C LEU A 43 -17.93 -0.86 2.51
N LEU A 44 -18.93 -1.42 1.83
CA LEU A 44 -19.50 -0.88 0.58
C LEU A 44 -20.15 0.50 0.76
N SER A 45 -20.51 0.83 2.01
CA SER A 45 -21.04 2.11 2.46
C SER A 45 -20.75 2.26 3.97
N LEU A 46 -20.15 3.37 4.38
CA LEU A 46 -19.88 3.64 5.80
C LEU A 46 -21.20 3.94 6.54
N PRO A 47 -21.37 3.46 7.79
CA PRO A 47 -22.58 3.71 8.56
C PRO A 47 -22.91 5.20 8.74
N ASP A 48 -21.89 6.01 9.02
CA ASP A 48 -22.05 7.46 9.28
C ASP A 48 -21.97 8.31 8.00
N ASP A 49 -21.56 7.73 6.87
CA ASP A 49 -21.56 8.37 5.56
C ASP A 49 -21.79 7.33 4.45
N PRO A 50 -23.06 7.04 4.11
CA PRO A 50 -23.39 6.00 3.14
C PRO A 50 -22.85 6.25 1.72
N ALA A 51 -22.43 7.48 1.40
CA ALA A 51 -21.84 7.81 0.11
C ALA A 51 -20.33 7.49 0.03
N CYS A 52 -19.72 7.10 1.15
CA CYS A 52 -18.32 6.72 1.23
C CYS A 52 -18.17 5.20 1.40
N ALA A 53 -17.38 4.56 0.54
CA ALA A 53 -16.93 3.19 0.74
C ALA A 53 -15.55 3.17 1.42
N PHE A 54 -15.22 2.08 2.12
CA PHE A 54 -13.94 1.88 2.81
C PHE A 54 -13.48 0.43 2.64
N PHE A 55 -12.25 0.26 2.16
CA PHE A 55 -11.60 -1.04 1.99
C PHE A 55 -10.21 -1.00 2.62
N ALA A 56 -9.79 -2.08 3.28
CA ALA A 56 -8.49 -2.12 3.94
C ALA A 56 -7.93 -3.54 4.08
N VAL A 57 -6.60 -3.63 4.06
CA VAL A 57 -5.82 -4.81 4.45
C VAL A 57 -4.81 -4.38 5.51
N TYR A 58 -4.68 -5.21 6.54
CA TYR A 58 -3.79 -5.03 7.68
C TYR A 58 -2.92 -6.26 7.80
N ASP A 59 -1.62 -6.13 7.57
CA ASP A 59 -0.65 -7.21 7.75
C ASP A 59 -0.08 -7.11 9.16
N GLY A 60 -0.39 -8.07 10.02
CA GLY A 60 0.00 -8.04 11.43
C GLY A 60 1.36 -8.69 11.64
N HIS A 61 2.11 -8.22 12.63
CA HIS A 61 3.37 -8.84 13.02
C HIS A 61 3.56 -8.84 14.53
N GLY A 62 4.12 -9.92 15.07
CA GLY A 62 4.41 -10.04 16.51
C GLY A 62 3.16 -10.19 17.38
N GLY A 63 2.04 -10.59 16.77
CA GLY A 63 0.70 -10.74 17.33
C GLY A 63 -0.37 -10.16 16.39
N SER A 64 -1.59 -10.70 16.45
CA SER A 64 -2.73 -10.26 15.62
C SER A 64 -3.60 -9.18 16.27
N ARG A 65 -3.26 -8.72 17.48
CA ARG A 65 -4.14 -7.83 18.25
C ARG A 65 -4.27 -6.45 17.60
N VAL A 66 -3.17 -5.86 17.14
CA VAL A 66 -3.18 -4.53 16.52
C VAL A 66 -3.88 -4.56 15.15
N SER A 67 -3.66 -5.58 14.31
CA SER A 67 -4.36 -5.74 13.03
C SER A 67 -5.87 -5.91 13.20
N GLN A 68 -6.29 -6.73 14.16
CA GLN A 68 -7.72 -6.88 14.51
C GLN A 68 -8.34 -5.58 15.04
N CYS A 69 -7.63 -4.87 15.92
CA CYS A 69 -8.09 -3.57 16.43
C CYS A 69 -8.25 -2.54 15.29
N ALA A 70 -7.27 -2.49 14.38
CA ALA A 70 -7.30 -1.62 13.21
C ALA A 70 -8.49 -1.93 12.29
N GLY A 71 -8.73 -3.21 11.98
CA GLY A 71 -9.88 -3.64 11.19
C GLY A 71 -11.22 -3.18 11.76
N ILE A 72 -11.35 -3.16 13.09
CA ILE A 72 -12.60 -2.78 13.75
C ILE A 72 -12.76 -1.25 13.87
N ASN A 73 -11.66 -0.49 13.98
CA ASN A 73 -11.72 0.89 14.49
C ASN A 73 -11.18 1.98 13.56
N LEU A 74 -10.31 1.66 12.60
CA LEU A 74 -9.62 2.69 11.82
C LEU A 74 -10.59 3.55 11.00
N HIS A 75 -11.54 2.93 10.30
CA HIS A 75 -12.58 3.65 9.55
C HIS A 75 -13.42 4.57 10.44
N LYS A 76 -13.70 4.16 11.68
CA LYS A 76 -14.46 4.97 12.65
C LYS A 76 -13.68 6.20 13.06
N LYS A 77 -12.37 6.06 13.30
CA LYS A 77 -11.48 7.19 13.61
C LYS A 77 -11.46 8.20 12.48
N ILE A 78 -11.24 7.73 11.26
CA ILE A 78 -11.18 8.59 10.06
C ILE A 78 -12.49 9.35 9.87
N VAL A 79 -13.65 8.68 9.94
CA VAL A 79 -14.95 9.33 9.71
C VAL A 79 -15.34 10.29 10.84
N SER A 80 -14.92 10.03 12.07
CA SER A 80 -15.20 10.91 13.22
C SER A 80 -14.42 12.23 13.19
N ARG A 81 -13.41 12.35 12.33
CA ARG A 81 -12.58 13.55 12.22
C ARG A 81 -13.37 14.75 11.66
N PRO A 82 -13.20 15.96 12.21
CA PRO A 82 -13.83 17.17 11.65
C PRO A 82 -13.37 17.47 10.21
N GLU A 83 -12.16 17.06 9.84
CA GLU A 83 -11.62 17.18 8.48
C GLU A 83 -12.45 16.38 7.47
N PHE A 84 -12.95 15.20 7.87
CA PHE A 84 -13.80 14.36 7.02
C PHE A 84 -15.11 15.07 6.67
N ALA A 85 -15.77 15.66 7.67
CA ALA A 85 -17.02 16.41 7.48
C ALA A 85 -16.82 17.67 6.61
N LYS A 86 -15.61 18.27 6.62
CA LYS A 86 -15.24 19.41 5.78
C LYS A 86 -14.84 19.00 4.36
N GLY A 87 -14.74 17.70 4.07
CA GLY A 87 -14.30 17.17 2.77
C GLY A 87 -12.78 17.08 2.61
N ASP A 88 -12.00 17.37 3.64
CA ASP A 88 -10.54 17.16 3.66
C ASP A 88 -10.22 15.72 4.11
N LEU A 89 -10.50 14.78 3.21
CA LEU A 89 -10.33 13.35 3.49
C LEU A 89 -8.86 12.97 3.65
N LYS A 90 -7.92 13.69 3.00
CA LYS A 90 -6.49 13.45 3.16
C LYS A 90 -6.07 13.64 4.61
N THR A 91 -6.35 14.82 5.17
CA THR A 91 -5.99 15.09 6.56
C THR A 91 -6.79 14.21 7.53
N ALA A 92 -8.05 13.88 7.20
CA ALA A 92 -8.84 12.95 8.00
C ALA A 92 -8.23 11.54 8.08
N ILE A 93 -7.68 11.03 6.98
CA ILE A 93 -6.97 9.74 6.94
C ILE A 93 -5.70 9.82 7.78
N GLU A 94 -4.86 10.83 7.55
CA GLU A 94 -3.60 11.03 8.29
C GLU A 94 -3.84 11.10 9.81
N ARG A 95 -4.80 11.93 10.24
CA ARG A 95 -5.13 12.07 11.66
C ARG A 95 -5.85 10.85 12.22
N GLY A 96 -6.70 10.18 11.45
CA GLY A 96 -7.39 8.97 11.88
C GLY A 96 -6.43 7.83 12.21
N PHE A 97 -5.34 7.67 11.45
CA PHE A 97 -4.28 6.71 11.76
C PHE A 97 -3.57 7.06 13.08
N LEU A 98 -3.12 8.31 13.22
CA LEU A 98 -2.43 8.76 14.43
C LEU A 98 -3.33 8.68 15.68
N ASP A 99 -4.60 9.04 15.56
CA ASP A 99 -5.58 8.95 16.66
C ASP A 99 -5.87 7.51 17.09
N LEU A 100 -5.86 6.55 16.15
CA LEU A 100 -6.00 5.14 16.49
C LEU A 100 -4.75 4.62 17.18
N ASP A 101 -3.57 4.98 16.66
CA ASP A 101 -2.28 4.59 17.23
C ASP A 101 -2.12 5.10 18.68
N ASP A 102 -2.45 6.37 18.90
CA ASP A 102 -2.44 6.98 20.23
C ASP A 102 -3.48 6.36 21.16
N GLN A 103 -4.69 6.03 20.65
CA GLN A 103 -5.66 5.30 21.46
C GLN A 103 -5.10 3.96 21.93
N MET A 104 -4.53 3.16 21.02
CA MET A 104 -3.98 1.84 21.38
C MET A 104 -2.79 1.96 22.34
N ARG A 105 -1.96 3.00 22.18
CA ARG A 105 -0.84 3.28 23.08
C ARG A 105 -1.27 3.60 24.51
N ASN A 106 -2.42 4.25 24.67
CA ASN A 106 -2.97 4.65 25.96
C ASN A 106 -4.00 3.66 26.52
N ASP A 107 -4.25 2.55 25.82
CA ASP A 107 -5.14 1.48 26.26
C ASP A 107 -4.39 0.51 27.19
N GLU A 108 -4.93 0.24 28.38
CA GLU A 108 -4.29 -0.60 29.40
C GLU A 108 -4.06 -2.05 28.94
N GLU A 109 -4.86 -2.56 28.00
CA GLU A 109 -4.72 -3.92 27.49
C GLU A 109 -3.76 -4.01 26.29
N MET A 110 -3.51 -2.88 25.60
CA MET A 110 -2.70 -2.85 24.36
C MET A 110 -1.36 -2.13 24.50
N LYS A 111 -1.16 -1.27 25.50
CA LYS A 111 0.05 -0.44 25.64
C LYS A 111 1.35 -1.24 25.77
N ASP A 112 1.28 -2.44 26.31
CA ASP A 112 2.41 -3.36 26.51
C ASP A 112 2.47 -4.45 25.44
N ASP A 113 1.57 -4.41 24.45
CA ASP A 113 1.58 -5.32 23.32
C ASP A 113 2.76 -4.99 22.39
N ILE A 114 3.50 -6.01 21.96
CA ILE A 114 4.67 -5.86 21.11
C ILE A 114 4.31 -5.93 19.62
N SER A 115 3.06 -6.25 19.29
CA SER A 115 2.62 -6.36 17.92
C SER A 115 2.52 -5.01 17.24
N GLY A 116 2.57 -5.06 15.91
CA GLY A 116 2.23 -3.95 15.04
C GLY A 116 1.44 -4.46 13.86
N THR A 117 1.03 -3.54 13.00
CA THR A 117 0.43 -3.89 11.72
C THR A 117 0.68 -2.82 10.68
N THR A 118 0.89 -3.24 9.44
CA THR A 118 0.72 -2.36 8.29
C THR A 118 -0.75 -2.01 8.11
N ALA A 119 -1.03 -0.96 7.36
CA ALA A 119 -2.39 -0.60 6.99
C ALA A 119 -2.38 0.07 5.62
N VAL A 120 -2.98 -0.59 4.64
CA VAL A 120 -3.36 0.03 3.37
C VAL A 120 -4.87 0.16 3.33
N VAL A 121 -5.36 1.39 3.15
CA VAL A 121 -6.78 1.71 3.11
C VAL A 121 -7.12 2.43 1.81
N VAL A 122 -8.33 2.19 1.30
CA VAL A 122 -8.91 2.91 0.17
C VAL A 122 -10.30 3.40 0.56
N LEU A 123 -10.48 4.72 0.55
CA LEU A 123 -11.79 5.36 0.63
C LEU A 123 -12.21 5.81 -0.77
N ILE A 124 -13.48 5.57 -1.11
CA ILE A 124 -14.06 6.08 -2.35
C ILE A 124 -15.27 6.93 -2.00
N LYS A 125 -15.19 8.23 -2.32
CA LYS A 125 -16.26 9.21 -2.07
C LYS A 125 -16.27 10.26 -3.18
N ASN A 126 -17.46 10.60 -3.68
CA ASN A 126 -17.65 11.63 -4.72
C ASN A 126 -16.76 11.42 -5.97
N GLU A 127 -16.67 10.17 -6.43
CA GLU A 127 -15.83 9.74 -7.56
C GLU A 127 -14.33 10.06 -7.36
N THR A 128 -13.85 10.09 -6.12
CA THR A 128 -12.44 10.27 -5.79
C THR A 128 -11.99 9.10 -4.93
N ILE A 129 -10.85 8.51 -5.30
CA ILE A 129 -10.13 7.49 -4.56
C ILE A 129 -9.13 8.18 -3.65
N TYR A 130 -9.14 7.82 -2.37
CA TYR A 130 -8.13 8.23 -1.40
C TYR A 130 -7.48 6.96 -0.87
N CYS A 131 -6.21 6.74 -1.18
CA CYS A 131 -5.46 5.60 -0.69
C CYS A 131 -4.47 6.07 0.38
N GLY A 132 -4.66 5.61 1.62
CA GLY A 132 -3.72 5.81 2.72
C GLY A 132 -2.90 4.55 2.93
N ASN A 133 -1.57 4.67 3.01
CA ASN A 133 -0.69 3.53 3.27
C ASN A 133 0.31 3.83 4.38
N ALA A 134 0.43 2.92 5.35
CA ALA A 134 1.51 2.88 6.33
C ALA A 134 2.03 1.43 6.42
N GLY A 135 3.24 1.18 5.91
CA GLY A 135 3.83 -0.15 5.79
C GLY A 135 4.04 -0.57 4.34
N ASP A 136 4.17 -1.87 4.10
CA ASP A 136 4.50 -2.49 2.82
C ASP A 136 3.40 -3.40 2.25
N SER A 137 2.22 -3.42 2.87
CA SER A 137 0.99 -3.70 2.12
C SER A 137 0.82 -2.68 0.99
N ARG A 138 0.15 -3.09 -0.10
CA ARG A 138 0.04 -2.25 -1.30
C ARG A 138 -1.35 -2.29 -1.92
N ALA A 139 -1.74 -1.14 -2.47
CA ALA A 139 -2.93 -0.98 -3.30
C ALA A 139 -2.55 -0.57 -4.73
N VAL A 140 -3.18 -1.21 -5.70
CA VAL A 140 -2.98 -0.96 -7.14
C VAL A 140 -4.35 -0.91 -7.82
N CYS A 141 -4.58 0.06 -8.70
CA CYS A 141 -5.76 0.09 -9.57
C CYS A 141 -5.44 -0.33 -11.00
N SER A 142 -6.39 -1.00 -11.65
CA SER A 142 -6.36 -1.28 -13.09
C SER A 142 -7.10 -0.17 -13.84
N VAL A 143 -6.41 0.46 -14.79
CA VAL A 143 -7.00 1.45 -15.69
C VAL A 143 -6.65 1.07 -17.13
N LEU A 144 -7.66 0.69 -17.92
CA LEU A 144 -7.47 0.16 -19.28
C LEU A 144 -6.50 -1.03 -19.38
N GLY A 145 -6.41 -1.85 -18.32
CA GLY A 145 -5.50 -2.98 -18.21
C GLY A 145 -4.08 -2.64 -17.76
N GLU A 146 -3.76 -1.37 -17.51
CA GLU A 146 -2.46 -0.97 -16.98
C GLU A 146 -2.54 -0.83 -15.45
N ALA A 147 -1.54 -1.37 -14.76
CA ALA A 147 -1.40 -1.24 -13.32
C ALA A 147 -0.95 0.18 -12.95
N ARG A 148 -1.76 0.84 -12.12
CA ARG A 148 -1.44 2.15 -11.53
C ARG A 148 -1.33 2.01 -10.02
N PRO A 149 -0.13 2.20 -9.43
CA PRO A 149 0.03 2.18 -7.99
C PRO A 149 -0.81 3.26 -7.32
N LEU A 150 -1.56 2.89 -6.28
CA LEU A 150 -2.25 3.81 -5.38
C LEU A 150 -1.50 3.99 -4.06
N SER A 151 -0.46 3.19 -3.82
CA SER A 151 0.46 3.35 -2.70
C SER A 151 1.88 2.91 -3.09
N PHE A 152 2.84 3.29 -2.26
CA PHE A 152 4.23 2.81 -2.31
C PHE A 152 4.61 2.24 -0.94
N ASP A 153 5.41 1.18 -0.96
CA ASP A 153 5.81 0.48 0.26
C ASP A 153 6.78 1.31 1.09
N HIS A 154 6.59 1.27 2.41
CA HIS A 154 7.44 1.95 3.38
C HIS A 154 8.52 1.01 3.93
N LYS A 155 9.61 0.87 3.19
CA LYS A 155 10.78 0.08 3.61
C LYS A 155 11.82 0.97 4.32
N PRO A 156 12.52 0.49 5.37
CA PRO A 156 13.51 1.28 6.10
C PRO A 156 14.63 1.89 5.26
N ALA A 157 15.03 1.26 4.16
CA ALA A 157 16.06 1.76 3.25
C ALA A 157 15.56 2.85 2.28
N ASN A 158 14.25 3.13 2.22
CA ASN A 158 13.74 4.25 1.43
C ASN A 158 14.29 5.56 1.99
N GLN A 159 14.70 6.48 1.12
CA GLN A 159 15.45 7.67 1.51
C GLN A 159 14.76 8.48 2.63
N LEU A 160 13.49 8.86 2.45
CA LEU A 160 12.75 9.66 3.44
C LEU A 160 12.51 8.90 4.75
N GLU A 161 12.35 7.58 4.68
CA GLU A 161 12.17 6.73 5.86
C GLU A 161 13.48 6.64 6.66
N ALA A 162 14.60 6.39 5.98
CA ALA A 162 15.93 6.34 6.59
C ALA A 162 16.32 7.66 7.25
N GLU A 163 16.04 8.79 6.58
CA GLU A 163 16.27 10.13 7.13
C GLU A 163 15.45 10.35 8.41
N ARG A 164 14.17 10.00 8.43
CA ARG A 164 13.32 10.07 9.63
C ARG A 164 13.85 9.17 10.75
N ILE A 165 14.18 7.91 10.45
CA ILE A 165 14.70 6.93 11.41
C ILE A 165 15.95 7.46 12.11
N VAL A 166 16.92 7.99 11.34
CA VAL A 166 18.17 8.55 11.88
C VAL A 166 17.89 9.83 12.68
N ALA A 167 17.05 10.73 12.18
CA ALA A 167 16.67 11.95 12.90
C ALA A 167 15.95 11.68 14.23
N ALA A 168 15.27 10.52 14.34
CA ALA A 168 14.61 10.05 15.55
C ALA A 168 15.55 9.25 16.49
N GLY A 169 16.85 9.13 16.16
CA GLY A 169 17.86 8.45 16.96
C GLY A 169 17.97 6.94 16.73
N GLY A 170 17.33 6.40 15.70
CA GLY A 170 17.50 5.03 15.25
C GLY A 170 18.57 4.88 14.17
N TRP A 171 18.69 3.68 13.62
CA TRP A 171 19.55 3.39 12.46
C TRP A 171 18.89 2.36 11.54
N VAL A 172 19.40 2.25 10.31
CA VAL A 172 18.96 1.25 9.33
C VAL A 172 20.10 0.28 9.07
N GLU A 173 19.84 -1.01 9.25
CA GLU A 173 20.80 -2.09 9.02
C GLU A 173 20.09 -3.25 8.30
N PHE A 174 20.64 -3.73 7.18
CA PHE A 174 20.03 -4.78 6.33
C PHE A 174 18.54 -4.53 6.01
N ASN A 175 18.19 -3.28 5.66
CA ASN A 175 16.82 -2.83 5.42
C ASN A 175 15.86 -3.05 6.61
N ARG A 176 16.40 -2.99 7.84
CA ARG A 176 15.65 -3.09 9.09
C ARG A 176 15.94 -1.91 10.01
N VAL A 177 14.88 -1.41 10.64
CA VAL A 177 14.95 -0.42 11.72
C VAL A 177 15.65 -1.05 12.91
N ASN A 178 16.74 -0.42 13.33
CA ASN A 178 17.60 -0.85 14.44
C ASN A 178 18.07 -2.32 14.28
N GLY A 179 18.25 -2.80 13.05
CA GLY A 179 18.59 -4.19 12.73
C GLY A 179 17.49 -5.22 13.00
N ASN A 180 16.30 -4.78 13.44
CA ASN A 180 15.23 -5.65 13.92
C ASN A 180 14.00 -5.65 12.99
N LEU A 181 13.28 -4.53 12.90
CA LEU A 181 11.97 -4.47 12.24
C LEU A 181 12.12 -4.15 10.74
N ALA A 182 11.52 -4.94 9.86
CA ALA A 182 11.58 -4.73 8.39
C ALA A 182 10.64 -3.64 7.87
N LEU A 183 9.85 -3.04 8.75
CA LEU A 183 8.88 -2.00 8.47
C LEU A 183 9.36 -0.66 9.01
N SER A 184 9.15 0.40 8.23
CA SER A 184 9.43 1.77 8.67
C SER A 184 8.17 2.50 9.14
N ARG A 185 6.98 2.04 8.74
CA ARG A 185 5.69 2.58 9.18
C ARG A 185 4.76 1.45 9.56
N ALA A 186 4.02 1.65 10.65
CA ALA A 186 3.05 0.70 11.19
C ALA A 186 2.19 1.37 12.28
N LEU A 187 0.98 0.86 12.46
CA LEU A 187 0.24 1.02 13.72
C LEU A 187 0.80 0.06 14.77
N GLY A 188 0.73 0.41 16.07
CA GLY A 188 1.35 -0.40 17.13
C GLY A 188 2.85 -0.16 17.25
N ASP A 189 3.66 -1.21 17.44
CA ASP A 189 5.13 -1.10 17.52
C ASP A 189 5.63 -0.06 18.52
N PHE A 190 4.95 0.08 19.66
CA PHE A 190 5.16 1.22 20.58
C PHE A 190 6.57 1.31 21.15
N LEU A 191 7.34 0.22 21.15
CA LEU A 191 8.76 0.22 21.51
C LEU A 191 9.60 1.13 20.61
N PHE A 192 9.21 1.34 19.36
CA PHE A 192 9.89 2.20 18.39
C PHE A 192 9.35 3.65 18.37
N LYS A 193 8.40 3.97 19.26
CA LYS A 193 7.68 5.25 19.31
C LYS A 193 7.91 6.04 20.61
N LYS A 194 9.06 5.82 21.28
CA LYS A 194 9.34 6.35 22.63
C LYS A 194 10.26 7.59 22.65
N ASN A 195 10.53 8.22 21.51
CA ASN A 195 11.35 9.44 21.50
C ASN A 195 10.52 10.64 21.99
N GLU A 196 10.75 11.10 23.21
CA GLU A 196 10.04 12.23 23.84
C GLU A 196 10.29 13.58 23.14
N GLY A 197 11.40 13.70 22.40
CA GLY A 197 11.75 14.90 21.65
C GLY A 197 11.14 14.97 20.25
N LYS A 198 10.33 13.99 19.87
CA LYS A 198 9.77 13.85 18.52
C LYS A 198 8.25 13.69 18.56
N PRO A 199 7.51 14.35 17.65
CA PRO A 199 6.07 14.09 17.49
C PRO A 199 5.82 12.67 16.92
N ALA A 200 4.56 12.23 16.90
CA ALA A 200 4.18 10.87 16.49
C ALA A 200 4.56 10.56 15.02
N GLU A 201 4.45 11.55 14.15
CA GLU A 201 4.85 11.51 12.74
C GLU A 201 6.37 11.37 12.52
N GLU A 202 7.20 11.76 13.50
CA GLU A 202 8.66 11.75 13.37
C GLU A 202 9.33 10.69 14.25
N GLN A 203 8.58 9.69 14.74
CA GLN A 203 9.15 8.56 15.46
C GLN A 203 9.97 7.64 14.53
N VAL A 204 10.80 6.76 15.11
CA VAL A 204 11.61 5.80 14.35
C VAL A 204 10.71 4.92 13.47
N VAL A 205 9.60 4.44 14.03
CA VAL A 205 8.47 3.87 13.28
C VAL A 205 7.28 4.79 13.48
N THR A 206 6.60 5.19 12.41
CA THR A 206 5.42 6.07 12.50
C THR A 206 4.16 5.42 11.98
N ALA A 207 3.01 5.80 12.54
CA ALA A 207 1.70 5.45 12.04
C ALA A 207 1.19 6.42 10.96
N LEU A 208 1.91 7.51 10.67
CA LEU A 208 1.47 8.48 9.66
C LEU A 208 1.46 7.82 8.26
N PRO A 209 0.29 7.72 7.60
CA PRO A 209 0.23 7.17 6.25
C PRO A 209 0.64 8.22 5.21
N ASP A 210 1.19 7.76 4.10
CA ASP A 210 1.15 8.55 2.86
C ASP A 210 -0.24 8.43 2.25
N VAL A 211 -0.76 9.52 1.69
CA VAL A 211 -2.09 9.55 1.05
C VAL A 211 -1.99 9.97 -0.41
N ILE A 212 -2.35 9.05 -1.31
CA ILE A 212 -2.50 9.31 -2.74
C ILE A 212 -3.98 9.53 -3.06
N ILE A 213 -4.26 10.57 -3.86
CA ILE A 213 -5.61 10.92 -4.31
C ILE A 213 -5.67 10.72 -5.82
N ASP A 214 -6.64 9.95 -6.29
CA ASP A 214 -6.90 9.76 -7.72
C ASP A 214 -8.37 10.00 -8.04
N LYS A 215 -8.65 10.52 -9.23
CA LYS A 215 -10.03 10.78 -9.68
C LYS A 215 -10.54 9.56 -10.44
N LEU A 216 -11.68 9.02 -10.00
CA LEU A 216 -12.34 7.95 -10.74
C LEU A 216 -12.73 8.43 -12.14
N THR A 217 -12.46 7.56 -13.10
CA THR A 217 -12.87 7.73 -14.49
C THR A 217 -13.60 6.47 -14.96
N PRO A 218 -14.37 6.53 -16.06
CA PRO A 218 -14.99 5.35 -16.65
C PRO A 218 -14.00 4.24 -17.05
N ASP A 219 -12.71 4.58 -17.19
CA ASP A 219 -11.64 3.69 -17.59
C ASP A 219 -11.07 2.85 -16.44
N HIS A 220 -11.38 3.22 -15.20
CA HIS A 220 -11.04 2.39 -14.04
C HIS A 220 -11.87 1.10 -14.08
N GLU A 221 -11.19 -0.02 -13.84
CA GLU A 221 -11.77 -1.36 -13.86
C GLU A 221 -11.95 -1.88 -12.43
N PHE A 222 -10.86 -1.99 -11.67
CA PHE A 222 -10.87 -2.52 -10.31
C PHE A 222 -9.67 -2.02 -9.50
N ILE A 223 -9.73 -2.22 -8.19
CA ILE A 223 -8.63 -1.96 -7.24
C ILE A 223 -8.30 -3.26 -6.52
N VAL A 224 -7.02 -3.53 -6.31
CA VAL A 224 -6.52 -4.65 -5.50
C VAL A 224 -5.77 -4.09 -4.31
N LEU A 225 -6.15 -4.49 -3.11
CA LEU A 225 -5.40 -4.27 -1.87
C LEU A 225 -4.89 -5.63 -1.39
N ALA A 226 -3.61 -5.75 -1.06
CA ALA A 226 -3.07 -6.98 -0.50
C ALA A 226 -1.84 -6.71 0.40
N CYS A 227 -1.53 -7.68 1.27
CA CYS A 227 -0.29 -7.70 2.03
C CYS A 227 0.91 -8.15 1.17
N ASP A 228 2.12 -8.05 1.73
CA ASP A 228 3.35 -8.36 1.00
C ASP A 228 3.46 -9.85 0.61
N GLY A 229 2.77 -10.75 1.30
CA GLY A 229 2.64 -12.16 0.92
C GLY A 229 2.15 -12.39 -0.52
N ILE A 230 1.47 -11.40 -1.13
CA ILE A 230 1.15 -11.36 -2.56
C ILE A 230 2.19 -10.58 -3.36
N TRP A 231 2.53 -9.37 -2.92
CA TRP A 231 3.36 -8.42 -3.69
C TRP A 231 4.84 -8.80 -3.77
N ASP A 232 5.33 -9.64 -2.87
CA ASP A 232 6.67 -10.21 -2.92
C ASP A 232 6.80 -11.29 -4.02
N VAL A 233 5.67 -11.90 -4.42
CA VAL A 233 5.65 -12.99 -5.41
C VAL A 233 5.24 -12.50 -6.79
N MET A 234 4.36 -11.51 -6.87
CA MET A 234 3.83 -10.98 -8.12
C MET A 234 3.95 -9.46 -8.18
N SER A 235 4.42 -8.95 -9.31
CA SER A 235 4.47 -7.52 -9.59
C SER A 235 3.08 -6.91 -9.76
N ASN A 236 3.00 -5.58 -9.69
CA ASN A 236 1.76 -4.83 -9.88
C ASN A 236 1.02 -5.23 -11.18
N GLN A 237 1.75 -5.33 -12.29
CA GLN A 237 1.15 -5.67 -13.58
C GLN A 237 0.72 -7.14 -13.65
N GLU A 238 1.51 -8.08 -13.10
CA GLU A 238 1.13 -9.50 -13.07
C GLU A 238 -0.16 -9.72 -12.27
N VAL A 239 -0.36 -9.02 -11.15
CA VAL A 239 -1.61 -9.10 -10.37
C VAL A 239 -2.77 -8.49 -11.16
N VAL A 240 -2.59 -7.34 -11.80
CA VAL A 240 -3.62 -6.72 -12.64
C VAL A 240 -4.02 -7.63 -13.80
N ASP A 241 -3.05 -8.16 -14.55
CA ASP A 241 -3.30 -9.07 -15.67
C ASP A 241 -4.02 -10.33 -15.19
N PHE A 242 -3.58 -10.89 -14.06
CA PHE A 242 -4.21 -12.06 -13.44
C PHE A 242 -5.69 -11.78 -13.15
N VAL A 243 -6.01 -10.74 -12.38
CA VAL A 243 -7.39 -10.41 -11.98
C VAL A 243 -8.24 -10.07 -13.20
N ARG A 244 -7.70 -9.27 -14.13
CA ARG A 244 -8.38 -8.83 -15.34
C ARG A 244 -8.78 -9.99 -16.24
N GLU A 245 -7.89 -10.98 -16.41
CA GLU A 245 -8.19 -12.20 -17.17
C GLU A 245 -9.37 -12.97 -16.56
N ARG A 246 -9.42 -13.13 -15.22
CA ARG A 246 -10.52 -13.85 -14.56
C ARG A 246 -11.83 -13.06 -14.62
N PHE A 247 -11.79 -11.73 -14.53
CA PHE A 247 -12.97 -10.91 -14.73
C PHE A 247 -13.48 -10.99 -16.18
N ALA A 248 -12.60 -11.04 -17.18
CA ALA A 248 -13.00 -11.26 -18.57
C ALA A 248 -13.70 -12.62 -18.77
N GLN A 249 -13.32 -13.62 -17.98
CA GLN A 249 -13.98 -14.94 -17.88
C GLN A 249 -15.24 -14.94 -17.00
N LYS A 250 -15.67 -13.78 -16.48
CA LYS A 250 -16.83 -13.60 -15.59
C LYS A 250 -16.74 -14.44 -14.31
N ARG A 251 -15.52 -14.67 -13.78
CA ARG A 251 -15.36 -15.36 -12.50
C ARG A 251 -15.82 -14.49 -11.35
N ASP A 252 -16.34 -15.14 -10.31
CA ASP A 252 -16.72 -14.48 -9.07
C ASP A 252 -15.47 -13.91 -8.37
N PRO A 253 -15.49 -12.65 -7.88
CA PRO A 253 -14.35 -12.02 -7.21
C PRO A 253 -13.74 -12.87 -6.10
N GLN A 254 -14.54 -13.60 -5.32
CA GLN A 254 -14.05 -14.48 -4.26
C GLN A 254 -13.15 -15.56 -4.84
N ALA A 255 -13.59 -16.21 -5.93
CA ALA A 255 -12.81 -17.24 -6.59
C ALA A 255 -11.50 -16.67 -7.18
N ILE A 256 -11.52 -15.44 -7.70
CA ILE A 256 -10.32 -14.75 -8.17
C ILE A 256 -9.31 -14.55 -7.03
N CYS A 257 -9.79 -14.09 -5.87
CA CYS A 257 -8.95 -13.96 -4.68
C CYS A 257 -8.34 -15.31 -4.28
N GLU A 258 -9.16 -16.37 -4.17
CA GLU A 258 -8.70 -17.70 -3.78
C GLU A 258 -7.63 -18.27 -4.73
N GLU A 259 -7.84 -18.11 -6.05
CA GLU A 259 -6.88 -18.49 -7.08
C GLU A 259 -5.57 -17.70 -6.98
N LEU A 260 -5.64 -16.39 -6.69
CA LEU A 260 -4.46 -15.55 -6.51
C LEU A 260 -3.64 -16.00 -5.30
N LEU A 261 -4.29 -16.31 -4.17
CA LEU A 261 -3.62 -16.86 -2.98
C LEU A 261 -2.89 -18.18 -3.32
N ILE A 262 -3.52 -19.08 -4.08
CA ILE A 262 -2.87 -20.34 -4.52
C ILE A 262 -1.70 -20.05 -5.46
N ARG A 263 -1.83 -19.06 -6.34
CA ARG A 263 -0.78 -18.69 -7.29
C ARG A 263 0.47 -18.13 -6.60
N CYS A 264 0.32 -17.48 -5.46
CA CYS A 264 1.42 -16.94 -4.66
C CYS A 264 2.00 -17.92 -3.64
N LEU A 265 1.24 -18.95 -3.23
CA LEU A 265 1.69 -19.93 -2.25
C LEU A 265 2.89 -20.75 -2.76
N ALA A 266 3.96 -20.76 -1.97
CA ALA A 266 5.14 -21.55 -2.29
C ALA A 266 4.90 -23.05 -2.07
N PRO A 267 5.52 -23.93 -2.90
CA PRO A 267 5.49 -25.37 -2.68
C PRO A 267 6.34 -25.80 -1.47
N ASP A 268 7.34 -25.00 -1.09
CA ASP A 268 8.20 -25.16 0.08
C ASP A 268 8.81 -23.81 0.51
N CYS A 269 9.38 -23.74 1.71
CA CYS A 269 10.05 -22.54 2.25
C CYS A 269 11.57 -22.56 2.20
N GLN A 270 12.18 -23.43 1.39
CA GLN A 270 13.63 -23.58 1.36
C GLN A 270 14.33 -22.46 0.57
N MET A 271 13.61 -21.81 -0.35
CA MET A 271 14.17 -20.83 -1.30
C MET A 271 13.72 -19.39 -0.98
N GLY A 272 14.35 -18.76 0.01
CA GLY A 272 14.23 -17.31 0.23
C GLY A 272 12.92 -16.84 0.87
N GLY A 273 12.01 -17.73 1.24
CA GLY A 273 10.79 -17.43 1.99
C GLY A 273 9.67 -16.74 1.20
N LEU A 274 9.85 -16.51 -0.10
CA LEU A 274 8.80 -15.97 -0.98
C LEU A 274 7.61 -16.93 -1.02
N GLY A 275 6.39 -16.41 -0.86
CA GLY A 275 5.17 -17.23 -0.84
C GLY A 275 4.99 -18.07 0.42
N CYS A 276 5.78 -17.83 1.47
CA CYS A 276 5.67 -18.49 2.78
C CYS A 276 4.99 -17.63 3.86
N ASP A 277 4.34 -16.54 3.45
CA ASP A 277 3.68 -15.61 4.37
C ASP A 277 2.19 -15.91 4.58
N ASN A 278 1.58 -15.20 5.53
CA ASN A 278 0.15 -14.94 5.48
C ASN A 278 -0.17 -14.21 4.17
N MET A 279 -1.35 -14.47 3.62
CA MET A 279 -1.76 -13.82 2.38
C MET A 279 -3.20 -13.37 2.51
N THR A 280 -3.43 -12.08 2.31
CA THR A 280 -4.74 -11.45 2.32
C THR A 280 -4.88 -10.55 1.10
N VAL A 281 -5.99 -10.67 0.38
CA VAL A 281 -6.32 -9.82 -0.77
C VAL A 281 -7.78 -9.39 -0.73
N VAL A 282 -8.02 -8.13 -1.12
CA VAL A 282 -9.34 -7.55 -1.38
C VAL A 282 -9.35 -7.01 -2.81
N ILE A 283 -10.27 -7.50 -3.64
CA ILE A 283 -10.50 -7.01 -5.00
C ILE A 283 -11.81 -6.21 -5.00
N VAL A 284 -11.74 -4.96 -5.45
CA VAL A 284 -12.87 -4.03 -5.55
C VAL A 284 -13.12 -3.73 -7.03
N GLY A 285 -14.07 -4.44 -7.64
CA GLY A 285 -14.56 -4.17 -8.98
C GLY A 285 -15.42 -2.90 -9.01
N LEU A 286 -15.12 -1.98 -9.92
CA LEU A 286 -15.78 -0.67 -10.02
C LEU A 286 -16.93 -0.73 -11.04
N LEU A 287 -18.16 -0.66 -10.54
CA LEU A 287 -19.38 -0.76 -11.33
C LEU A 287 -19.92 0.61 -11.76
N ASN A 288 -19.80 1.63 -10.92
CA ASN A 288 -20.30 2.99 -11.17
C ASN A 288 -21.81 3.03 -11.55
N GLY A 289 -22.65 2.28 -10.84
CA GLY A 289 -24.09 2.21 -11.09
C GLY A 289 -24.48 1.28 -12.25
N GLU A 290 -23.52 0.60 -12.87
CA GLU A 290 -23.75 -0.25 -14.03
C GLU A 290 -23.72 -1.75 -13.67
N PRO A 291 -24.34 -2.61 -14.48
CA PRO A 291 -24.25 -4.06 -14.30
C PRO A 291 -22.80 -4.57 -14.38
N SER A 292 -22.49 -5.63 -13.64
CA SER A 292 -21.14 -6.25 -13.60
C SER A 292 -20.67 -6.75 -14.97
N GLU A 293 -21.61 -7.03 -15.89
CA GLU A 293 -21.29 -7.36 -17.28
C GLU A 293 -20.49 -6.26 -17.98
N LYS A 294 -20.70 -4.98 -17.63
CA LYS A 294 -19.90 -3.88 -18.18
C LYS A 294 -18.46 -3.93 -17.67
N LEU A 295 -18.24 -4.24 -16.40
CA LEU A 295 -16.90 -4.44 -15.84
C LEU A 295 -16.20 -5.60 -16.56
N PHE A 296 -16.85 -6.76 -16.67
CA PHE A 296 -16.29 -7.93 -17.37
C PHE A 296 -15.96 -7.62 -18.83
N ALA A 297 -16.83 -6.87 -19.52
CA ALA A 297 -16.60 -6.43 -20.88
C ALA A 297 -15.47 -5.39 -21.01
N LYS A 298 -15.19 -4.56 -19.99
CA LYS A 298 -14.00 -3.70 -19.96
C LYS A 298 -12.74 -4.55 -19.86
N CYS A 299 -12.71 -5.49 -18.90
CA CYS A 299 -11.59 -6.40 -18.68
C CYS A 299 -11.30 -7.32 -19.88
N ALA A 300 -12.29 -7.62 -20.71
CA ALA A 300 -12.12 -8.45 -21.91
C ALA A 300 -11.49 -7.70 -23.12
N ARG A 301 -11.35 -6.37 -23.06
CA ARG A 301 -10.72 -5.59 -24.14
C ARG A 301 -9.21 -5.82 -24.15
N SER A 302 -8.55 -5.65 -25.29
CA SER A 302 -7.09 -5.57 -25.31
C SER A 302 -6.62 -4.36 -24.49
N ALA A 303 -5.60 -4.54 -23.65
CA ALA A 303 -4.95 -3.42 -22.97
C ALA A 303 -4.42 -2.45 -24.03
N SER A 304 -4.73 -1.16 -23.90
CA SER A 304 -4.26 -0.17 -24.87
C SER A 304 -2.82 0.21 -24.56
N SER A 305 -1.89 0.03 -25.51
CA SER A 305 -0.54 0.59 -25.39
C SER A 305 -0.61 2.11 -25.10
N PRO A 306 0.37 2.67 -24.36
CA PRO A 306 0.33 4.08 -23.95
C PRO A 306 0.18 4.98 -25.17
N ARG A 307 -0.81 5.89 -25.16
CA ARG A 307 -0.83 7.01 -26.11
C ARG A 307 0.37 7.89 -25.80
N THR A 308 1.43 7.78 -26.60
CA THR A 308 2.48 8.78 -26.65
C THR A 308 1.86 10.12 -27.02
N THR A 309 1.85 11.06 -26.09
CA THR A 309 1.52 12.48 -26.34
C THR A 309 2.65 13.12 -27.15
N ASN A 310 2.66 12.89 -28.47
CA ASN A 310 3.47 13.68 -29.40
C ASN A 310 2.73 14.98 -29.71
N GLY A 311 3.23 16.09 -29.20
CA GLY A 311 2.65 17.41 -29.42
C GLY A 311 3.55 18.56 -28.98
N VAL A 312 4.83 18.56 -29.35
CA VAL A 312 5.61 19.81 -29.42
C VAL A 312 6.16 19.91 -30.84
N VAL A 313 5.55 20.81 -31.60
CA VAL A 313 6.03 21.25 -32.91
C VAL A 313 7.18 22.22 -32.68
N SER A 314 8.38 21.86 -33.16
CA SER A 314 9.49 22.80 -33.32
C SER A 314 9.39 23.51 -34.67
N SER A 315 9.58 24.83 -34.68
CA SER A 315 10.22 25.66 -35.73
C SER A 315 9.92 27.13 -35.35
N THR A 316 10.81 28.10 -35.35
CA THR A 316 11.87 28.46 -36.29
C THR A 316 12.86 29.44 -35.63
N GLU A 317 14.07 29.50 -36.19
CA GLU A 317 15.19 30.40 -35.86
C GLU A 317 14.89 31.90 -36.10
N SER A 318 15.59 32.79 -35.39
CA SER A 318 16.32 33.92 -36.02
C SER A 318 17.32 34.63 -35.07
N SER A 319 18.59 34.56 -35.48
CA SER A 319 19.74 35.47 -35.33
C SER A 319 19.55 36.86 -34.64
N SER A 320 20.46 37.21 -33.71
CA SER A 320 21.40 38.36 -33.89
C SER A 320 22.41 38.53 -32.72
N THR A 321 23.70 38.39 -33.08
CA THR A 321 24.92 39.18 -32.76
C THR A 321 25.24 39.82 -31.38
N HIS A 322 26.55 39.74 -31.07
CA HIS A 322 27.44 40.57 -30.23
C HIS A 322 27.61 40.15 -28.75
N THR A 323 28.80 40.00 -28.15
CA THR A 323 30.24 40.26 -28.42
C THR A 323 31.03 39.38 -27.43
N ALA A 324 31.97 38.54 -27.86
CA ALA A 324 33.44 38.75 -27.76
C ALA A 324 33.92 39.35 -26.42
N ASP A 325 34.51 38.50 -25.58
CA ASP A 325 35.69 38.82 -24.76
C ASP A 325 36.54 37.53 -24.70
N ASP A 326 37.72 37.62 -25.31
CA ASP A 326 38.85 36.71 -25.18
C ASP A 326 39.49 36.90 -23.79
N ASP A 327 40.03 35.84 -23.18
CA ASP A 327 41.45 35.81 -22.84
C ASP A 327 41.84 34.45 -22.24
N ASP A 328 42.97 33.96 -22.77
CA ASP A 328 43.70 32.73 -22.49
C ASP A 328 44.24 32.65 -21.05
N ASP A 329 44.36 31.45 -20.49
CA ASP A 329 45.65 30.77 -20.28
C ASP A 329 45.50 29.56 -19.35
N GLU A 330 45.81 28.37 -19.89
CA GLU A 330 46.23 27.20 -19.11
C GLU A 330 47.67 27.41 -18.61
N PRO A 331 48.07 26.81 -17.47
CA PRO A 331 48.84 25.57 -17.60
C PRO A 331 48.62 24.54 -16.48
N ALA A 332 48.70 23.26 -16.84
CA ALA A 332 49.00 22.12 -15.95
C ALA A 332 50.52 21.83 -15.93
N PRO A 333 51.03 20.80 -15.23
CA PRO A 333 50.81 20.37 -13.83
C PRO A 333 52.17 20.24 -13.08
N SER A 334 52.16 19.97 -11.76
CA SER A 334 53.35 19.39 -11.10
C SER A 334 53.01 18.51 -9.90
N ASP A 335 53.52 17.28 -9.95
CA ASP A 335 53.64 16.29 -8.89
C ASP A 335 54.10 16.87 -7.54
N PHE A 336 53.63 16.32 -6.42
CA PHE A 336 54.50 16.12 -5.26
C PHE A 336 54.05 14.99 -4.33
N GLN A 337 55.06 14.22 -3.93
CA GLN A 337 55.04 12.98 -3.16
C GLN A 337 54.76 13.17 -1.66
N ILE A 338 54.27 12.08 -1.07
CA ILE A 338 54.13 11.78 0.37
C ILE A 338 55.52 11.57 1.01
N PRO A 339 55.69 11.91 2.31
CA PRO A 339 56.65 11.18 3.14
C PRO A 339 56.07 10.57 4.44
N SER A 340 56.59 9.37 4.70
CA SER A 340 56.67 8.53 5.93
C SER A 340 55.40 8.13 6.65
#